data_AF-A0A7V5DLU3-F1
#
_entry.id   AF-A0A7V5DLU3-F1
#
_cell.length_a   1.000
_cell.length_b   1.000
_cell.length_c   1.000
_cell.angle_alpha   90.00
_cell.angle_beta   90.00
_cell.angle_gamma   90.00
#
_symmetry.space_group_name_H-M   'P 1'
#
loop_
_entity.id
_entity.type
_entity.pdbx_description
1 polymer ?
#
loop_
_entity_poly.entity_id
_entity_poly.type
_entity_poly.pdbx_seq_one_letter_code
_entity_poly.pdbx_strand_id
1 'polypeptide(L)'
;LDTRKTCPGLRLLDKWAVRLGGAQNHRTGLYDMVLIKDNHIAAAGGITQAVKRVRERIPRGILVEVEVKTLAELDEALALGVDRIMLDNMTLDDIREAVRRAQGRVKLEVSGGVSLSTVTKIAATGVDYISVGALTHSPQALDISLELYPQGAGS
;
A
#
# COMPACT_ATOMS: atom_id res chain seq x y z
N LEU A 1 -1.62 -3.37 4.70
CA LEU A 1 -2.41 -3.26 3.45
C LEU A 1 -1.86 -4.24 2.42
N ASP A 2 -2.71 -4.78 1.56
CA ASP A 2 -2.28 -5.45 0.33
C ASP A 2 -1.79 -4.44 -0.74
N THR A 3 -1.54 -4.93 -1.96
CA THR A 3 -1.22 -4.09 -3.12
C THR A 3 -1.97 -4.57 -4.37
N ARG A 4 -1.64 -3.99 -5.54
CA ARG A 4 -2.08 -4.51 -6.84
C ARG A 4 -1.12 -5.55 -7.44
N LYS A 5 -0.04 -5.93 -6.73
CA LYS A 5 0.87 -7.02 -7.10
C LYS A 5 0.21 -8.36 -6.74
N THR A 6 -0.87 -8.68 -7.45
CA THR A 6 -1.69 -9.88 -7.27
C THR A 6 -1.50 -10.83 -8.43
N CYS A 7 -1.89 -12.10 -8.26
CA CYS A 7 -1.93 -13.03 -9.37
C CYS A 7 -2.91 -12.53 -10.46
N PRO A 8 -2.53 -12.51 -11.74
CA PRO A 8 -3.41 -12.09 -12.83
C PRO A 8 -4.72 -12.89 -12.85
N GLY A 9 -5.87 -12.20 -12.93
CA GLY A 9 -7.19 -12.82 -12.90
C GLY A 9 -7.72 -13.18 -11.50
N LEU A 10 -6.85 -13.30 -10.49
CA LEU A 10 -7.23 -13.75 -9.15
C LEU A 10 -7.25 -12.64 -8.09
N ARG A 11 -7.18 -11.37 -8.49
CA ARG A 11 -7.08 -10.23 -7.56
C ARG A 11 -8.13 -10.24 -6.46
N LEU A 12 -9.38 -10.56 -6.79
CA LEU A 12 -10.46 -10.57 -5.79
C LEU A 12 -10.21 -11.65 -4.73
N LEU A 13 -9.72 -12.83 -5.13
CA LEU A 13 -9.38 -13.92 -4.21
C LEU A 13 -8.17 -13.55 -3.35
N ASP A 14 -7.11 -13.02 -3.94
CA ASP A 14 -5.91 -12.57 -3.22
C ASP A 14 -6.26 -11.52 -2.15
N LYS A 15 -7.04 -10.49 -2.54
CA LYS A 15 -7.51 -9.44 -1.62
C LYS A 15 -8.46 -9.98 -0.55
N TRP A 16 -9.25 -10.99 -0.88
CA TRP A 16 -10.12 -11.63 0.10
C TRP A 16 -9.30 -12.44 1.12
N ALA A 17 -8.30 -13.19 0.68
CA ALA A 17 -7.38 -13.91 1.57
C ALA A 17 -6.66 -12.95 2.53
N VAL A 18 -6.23 -11.78 2.06
CA VAL A 18 -5.63 -10.74 2.91
C VAL A 18 -6.61 -10.27 4.01
N ARG A 19 -7.88 -10.03 3.66
CA ARG A 19 -8.93 -9.67 4.64
C ARG A 19 -9.14 -10.78 5.67
N LEU A 20 -9.20 -12.04 5.23
CA LEU A 20 -9.35 -13.19 6.12
C LEU A 20 -8.17 -13.33 7.08
N GLY A 21 -6.96 -12.97 6.64
CA GLY A 21 -5.76 -12.90 7.48
C GLY A 21 -5.70 -11.69 8.44
N GLY A 22 -6.74 -10.86 8.50
CA GLY A 22 -6.83 -9.72 9.42
C GLY A 22 -6.23 -8.40 8.91
N ALA A 23 -5.68 -8.38 7.70
CA ALA A 23 -5.20 -7.15 7.07
C ALA A 23 -6.33 -6.43 6.31
N GLN A 24 -6.04 -5.22 5.82
CA GLN A 24 -6.98 -4.42 5.04
C GLN A 24 -6.54 -4.29 3.59
N ASN A 25 -7.50 -4.00 2.71
CA ASN A 25 -7.24 -3.85 1.29
C ASN A 25 -6.87 -2.40 0.96
N HIS A 26 -5.82 -2.22 0.17
CA HIS A 26 -5.63 -1.01 -0.63
C HIS A 26 -6.61 -1.04 -1.82
N ARG A 27 -6.53 -0.06 -2.73
CA ARG A 27 -7.39 0.03 -3.93
C ARG A 27 -7.41 -1.28 -4.74
N THR A 28 -8.58 -1.58 -5.29
CA THR A 28 -8.80 -2.78 -6.12
C THR A 28 -8.22 -2.59 -7.51
N GLY A 29 -8.39 -1.39 -8.08
CA GLY A 29 -7.96 -1.04 -9.42
C GLY A 29 -7.48 0.40 -9.53
N LEU A 30 -7.26 0.84 -10.77
CA LEU A 30 -6.93 2.23 -11.09
C LEU A 30 -8.16 3.15 -11.01
N TYR A 31 -9.36 2.59 -10.89
CA TYR A 31 -10.64 3.29 -10.90
C TYR A 31 -11.14 3.71 -9.51
N ASP A 32 -10.58 3.18 -8.41
CA ASP A 32 -11.13 3.43 -7.06
C ASP A 32 -10.55 4.68 -6.38
N MET A 33 -9.27 4.97 -6.62
CA MET A 33 -8.58 6.11 -6.03
C MET A 33 -7.36 6.49 -6.89
N VAL A 34 -6.96 7.74 -6.77
CA VAL A 34 -5.73 8.22 -7.40
C VAL A 34 -4.56 7.89 -6.49
N LEU A 35 -3.54 7.26 -7.08
CA LEU A 35 -2.22 7.12 -6.47
C LEU A 35 -1.20 7.61 -7.50
N ILE A 36 -0.65 8.79 -7.24
CA ILE A 36 0.38 9.43 -8.05
C ILE A 36 1.71 8.77 -7.69
N LYS A 37 2.30 8.09 -8.67
CA LYS A 37 3.62 7.43 -8.57
C LYS A 37 4.71 8.23 -9.29
N ASP A 38 5.96 7.84 -9.09
CA ASP A 38 7.14 8.39 -9.77
C ASP A 38 6.97 8.68 -11.28
N ASN A 39 6.42 7.75 -12.06
CA ASN A 39 6.21 7.95 -13.50
C ASN A 39 5.22 9.10 -13.79
N HIS A 40 4.22 9.30 -12.95
CA HIS A 40 3.27 10.40 -13.08
C HIS A 40 3.92 11.73 -12.70
N ILE A 41 4.74 11.73 -11.64
CA ILE A 41 5.50 12.91 -11.19
C ILE A 41 6.44 13.36 -12.30
N ALA A 42 7.20 12.42 -12.88
CA ALA A 42 8.10 12.68 -14.00
C ALA A 42 7.34 13.24 -15.21
N ALA A 43 6.23 12.62 -15.61
CA ALA A 43 5.41 13.06 -16.74
C ALA A 43 4.73 14.42 -16.52
N ALA A 44 4.42 14.78 -15.27
CA ALA A 44 3.81 16.05 -14.91
C ALA A 44 4.82 17.19 -14.72
N GLY A 45 6.10 16.85 -14.51
CA GLY A 45 7.16 17.81 -14.19
C GLY A 45 7.23 18.18 -12.70
N GLY A 46 6.85 17.28 -11.79
CA GLY A 46 6.92 17.47 -10.34
C GLY A 46 5.64 17.11 -9.58
N ILE A 47 5.74 16.96 -8.26
CA ILE A 47 4.63 16.53 -7.40
C ILE A 47 3.51 17.57 -7.40
N THR A 48 3.85 18.85 -7.20
CA THR A 48 2.88 19.94 -7.23
C THR A 48 2.08 19.97 -8.53
N GLN A 49 2.74 19.79 -9.67
CA GLN A 49 2.07 19.79 -10.97
C GLN A 49 1.18 18.56 -11.14
N ALA A 50 1.64 17.39 -10.72
CA ALA A 50 0.86 16.17 -10.77
C ALA A 50 -0.43 16.29 -9.94
N VAL A 51 -0.33 16.74 -8.69
CA VAL A 51 -1.49 16.90 -7.79
C VAL A 51 -2.47 17.93 -8.31
N LYS A 52 -2.00 19.09 -8.79
CA LYS A 52 -2.87 20.13 -9.36
C LYS A 52 -3.67 19.60 -10.56
N ARG A 53 -3.00 18.97 -11.53
CA ARG A 53 -3.65 18.38 -12.71
C ARG A 53 -4.69 17.33 -12.35
N VAL A 54 -4.43 16.55 -11.29
CA VAL A 54 -5.40 15.58 -10.76
C VAL A 54 -6.60 16.30 -10.17
N ARG A 55 -6.40 17.23 -9.24
CA ARG A 55 -7.48 17.94 -8.53
C ARG A 55 -8.37 18.78 -9.46
N GLU A 56 -7.84 19.26 -10.59
CA GLU A 56 -8.61 19.98 -11.62
C GLU A 56 -9.57 19.08 -12.42
N ARG A 57 -9.30 17.76 -12.48
CA ARG A 57 -10.01 16.83 -13.37
C ARG A 57 -10.87 15.81 -12.65
N ILE A 58 -10.56 15.47 -11.41
CA ILE A 58 -11.30 14.45 -10.66
C ILE A 58 -12.44 15.06 -9.87
N PRO A 59 -13.59 14.37 -9.74
CA PRO A 59 -14.65 14.77 -8.82
C PRO A 59 -14.15 14.88 -7.38
N ARG A 60 -14.77 15.77 -6.60
CA ARG A 60 -14.54 15.83 -5.15
C ARG A 60 -14.94 14.50 -4.51
N GLY A 61 -14.15 14.05 -3.52
CA GLY A 61 -14.40 12.81 -2.78
C GLY A 61 -13.58 11.61 -3.24
N ILE A 62 -12.90 11.67 -4.39
CA ILE A 62 -11.90 10.66 -4.76
C ILE A 62 -10.62 10.92 -3.98
N LEU A 63 -10.15 9.89 -3.25
CA LEU A 63 -8.90 9.95 -2.48
C LEU A 63 -7.70 10.12 -3.41
N VAL A 64 -6.80 11.04 -3.05
CA VAL A 64 -5.53 11.27 -3.73
C VAL A 64 -4.39 10.90 -2.79
N GLU A 65 -3.66 9.86 -3.18
CA GLU A 65 -2.42 9.45 -2.55
C GLU A 65 -1.23 9.83 -3.43
N VAL A 66 -0.12 10.22 -2.80
CA VAL A 66 1.14 10.56 -3.50
C VAL A 66 2.29 9.74 -2.95
N GLU A 67 3.05 9.12 -3.84
CA GLU A 67 4.30 8.45 -3.54
C GLU A 67 5.45 9.46 -3.47
N VAL A 68 6.25 9.38 -2.41
CA VAL A 68 7.45 10.19 -2.20
C VAL A 68 8.62 9.28 -1.81
N LYS A 69 9.82 9.68 -2.21
CA LYS A 69 11.09 8.96 -1.99
C LYS A 69 12.03 9.73 -1.06
N THR A 70 11.77 11.00 -0.79
CA THR A 70 12.61 11.85 0.06
C THR A 70 11.79 12.71 1.02
N LEU A 71 12.42 13.18 2.10
CA LEU A 71 11.80 14.12 3.04
C LEU A 71 11.47 15.49 2.40
N ALA A 72 12.20 15.90 1.37
CA ALA A 72 11.90 17.13 0.64
C ALA A 72 10.60 16.98 -0.19
N GLU A 73 10.44 15.84 -0.86
CA GLU A 73 9.20 15.49 -1.58
C GLU A 73 8.01 15.34 -0.62
N LEU A 74 8.24 14.81 0.59
CA LEU A 74 7.24 14.77 1.64
C LEU A 74 6.77 16.17 2.02
N ASP A 75 7.69 17.11 2.25
CA ASP A 75 7.33 18.49 2.61
C ASP A 75 6.54 19.18 1.50
N GLU A 76 6.90 18.93 0.23
CA GLU A 76 6.13 19.38 -0.93
C GLU A 76 4.71 18.79 -0.91
N ALA A 77 4.58 17.48 -0.73
CA ALA A 77 3.29 16.79 -0.72
C ALA A 77 2.39 17.22 0.46
N LEU A 78 2.97 17.46 1.64
CA LEU A 78 2.25 17.96 2.83
C LEU A 78 1.62 19.34 2.58
N ALA A 79 2.28 20.21 1.82
CA ALA A 79 1.76 21.54 1.49
C ALA A 79 0.55 21.50 0.53
N LEU A 80 0.33 20.38 -0.18
CA LEU A 80 -0.70 20.25 -1.21
C LEU A 80 -2.04 19.72 -0.70
N GLY A 81 -2.13 19.31 0.57
CA GLY A 81 -3.38 18.80 1.16
C GLY A 81 -3.89 17.52 0.46
N VAL A 82 -2.99 16.57 0.22
CA VAL A 82 -3.35 15.24 -0.30
C VAL A 82 -3.92 14.37 0.83
N ASP A 83 -4.68 13.34 0.47
CA ASP A 83 -5.42 12.53 1.45
C ASP A 83 -4.52 11.49 2.15
N ARG A 84 -3.46 11.05 1.45
CA ARG A 84 -2.46 10.09 1.96
C ARG A 84 -1.10 10.32 1.29
N ILE A 85 -0.02 10.03 2.00
CA ILE A 85 1.34 10.04 1.45
C ILE A 85 1.99 8.66 1.66
N MET A 86 2.51 8.09 0.58
CA MET A 86 3.25 6.83 0.57
C MET A 86 4.75 7.12 0.60
N LEU A 87 5.44 6.64 1.64
CA LEU A 87 6.88 6.68 1.82
C LEU A 87 7.48 5.43 1.14
N ASP A 88 8.06 5.58 -0.05
CA ASP A 88 8.60 4.47 -0.83
C ASP A 88 10.10 4.25 -0.55
N ASN A 89 10.43 3.06 -0.04
CA ASN A 89 11.81 2.61 0.23
C ASN A 89 12.66 3.58 1.08
N MET A 90 12.02 4.37 1.96
CA MET A 90 12.71 5.28 2.88
C MET A 90 13.33 4.52 4.06
N THR A 91 14.41 5.06 4.64
CA THR A 91 15.06 4.44 5.81
C THR A 91 14.19 4.58 7.05
N LEU A 92 14.44 3.77 8.10
CA LEU A 92 13.69 3.89 9.36
C LEU A 92 13.82 5.28 10.00
N ASP A 93 14.97 5.93 9.86
CA ASP A 93 15.20 7.27 10.42
C ASP A 93 14.42 8.32 9.62
N ASP A 94 14.41 8.21 8.29
CA ASP A 94 13.58 9.07 7.45
C ASP A 94 12.08 8.85 7.70
N ILE A 95 11.64 7.61 7.94
CA ILE A 95 10.24 7.32 8.27
C ILE A 95 9.86 7.98 9.60
N ARG A 96 10.70 7.89 10.64
CA ARG A 96 10.43 8.56 11.93
C ARG A 96 10.34 10.07 11.77
N GLU A 97 11.26 10.63 10.99
CA GLU A 97 11.26 12.06 10.68
C GLU A 97 10.02 12.45 9.86
N ALA A 98 9.58 11.61 8.93
CA ALA A 98 8.35 11.81 8.17
C ALA A 98 7.12 11.84 9.07
N VAL A 99 7.00 10.90 10.02
CA VAL A 99 5.93 10.91 11.03
C VAL A 99 5.97 12.21 11.84
N ARG A 100 7.16 12.61 12.29
CA ARG A 100 7.35 13.85 13.06
C ARG A 100 6.94 15.10 12.26
N ARG A 101 7.24 15.17 10.96
CA ARG A 101 6.88 16.29 10.08
C ARG A 101 5.39 16.30 9.74
N ALA A 102 4.80 15.12 9.51
CA ALA A 102 3.38 15.00 9.19
C ALA A 102 2.49 15.43 10.37
N GLN A 103 2.89 15.17 11.61
CA GLN A 103 2.15 15.57 12.83
C GLN A 103 0.67 15.13 12.80
N GLY A 104 0.37 13.98 12.19
CA GLY A 104 -1.00 13.48 12.04
C GLY A 104 -1.88 14.27 11.06
N ARG A 105 -1.34 15.26 10.33
CA ARG A 105 -2.09 16.07 9.34
C ARG A 105 -2.53 15.29 8.12
N VAL A 106 -1.81 14.21 7.79
CA VAL A 106 -2.08 13.33 6.66
C VAL A 106 -1.76 11.89 7.05
N LYS A 107 -2.45 10.93 6.44
CA LYS A 107 -2.16 9.51 6.64
C LYS A 107 -0.85 9.14 5.96
N LEU A 108 0.02 8.45 6.69
CA LEU A 108 1.29 7.96 6.15
C LEU A 108 1.21 6.45 5.91
N GLU A 109 1.65 6.04 4.73
CA GLU A 109 1.80 4.65 4.33
C GLU A 109 3.25 4.35 4.01
N VAL A 110 3.80 3.25 4.52
CA VAL A 110 5.14 2.77 4.10
C VAL A 110 4.98 1.65 3.08
N SER A 111 5.74 1.75 1.99
CA SER A 111 5.80 0.74 0.92
C SER A 111 7.26 0.45 0.55
N GLY A 112 7.50 -0.76 0.05
CA GLY A 112 8.83 -1.20 -0.40
C GLY A 112 9.70 -1.73 0.74
N GLY A 113 10.49 -2.78 0.45
CA GLY A 113 11.42 -3.38 1.43
C GLY A 113 10.79 -3.96 2.71
N VAL A 114 9.46 -4.13 2.76
CA VAL A 114 8.77 -4.67 3.96
C VAL A 114 8.89 -6.19 4.02
N SER A 115 9.32 -6.70 5.18
CA SER A 115 9.44 -8.11 5.50
C SER A 115 8.96 -8.37 6.93
N LEU A 116 8.85 -9.64 7.33
CA LEU A 116 8.54 -10.01 8.73
C LEU A 116 9.57 -9.45 9.73
N SER A 117 10.83 -9.28 9.33
CA SER A 117 11.88 -8.75 10.20
C SER A 117 11.88 -7.23 10.30
N THR A 118 11.27 -6.51 9.33
CA THR A 118 11.23 -5.04 9.31
C THR A 118 9.88 -4.47 9.73
N VAL A 119 8.78 -5.19 9.51
CA VAL A 119 7.40 -4.69 9.70
C VAL A 119 7.15 -4.15 11.11
N THR A 120 7.62 -4.84 12.16
CA THR A 120 7.44 -4.39 13.54
C THR A 120 8.17 -3.07 13.82
N LYS A 121 9.39 -2.91 13.27
CA LYS A 121 10.18 -1.69 13.42
C LYS A 121 9.54 -0.51 12.69
N ILE A 122 8.99 -0.78 11.50
CA ILE A 122 8.25 0.21 10.71
C ILE A 122 6.98 0.63 11.47
N ALA A 123 6.19 -0.32 11.97
CA ALA A 123 4.97 -0.02 12.72
C ALA A 123 5.24 0.82 13.97
N ALA A 124 6.34 0.54 14.68
CA ALA A 124 6.76 1.30 15.86
C ALA A 124 7.13 2.77 15.56
N THR A 125 7.31 3.16 14.30
CA THR A 125 7.55 4.57 13.94
C THR A 125 6.30 5.45 14.06
N GLY A 126 5.10 4.84 14.09
CA GLY A 126 3.83 5.57 14.17
C GLY A 126 3.16 5.87 12.83
N VAL A 127 3.58 5.23 11.74
CA VAL A 127 2.87 5.29 10.45
C VAL A 127 1.50 4.62 10.54
N ASP A 128 0.53 5.12 9.77
CA ASP A 128 -0.85 4.61 9.81
C ASP A 128 -1.00 3.28 9.07
N TYR A 129 -0.26 3.12 7.97
CA TYR A 129 -0.35 1.96 7.11
C TYR A 129 1.03 1.43 6.70
N ILE A 130 1.09 0.13 6.47
CA ILE A 130 2.23 -0.54 5.83
C ILE A 130 1.65 -1.41 4.73
N SER A 131 2.04 -1.18 3.47
CA SER A 131 1.62 -2.04 2.36
C SER A 131 2.68 -3.08 2.04
N VAL A 132 2.25 -4.34 1.98
CA VAL A 132 3.14 -5.49 1.82
C VAL A 132 2.73 -6.27 0.59
N GLY A 133 3.48 -6.11 -0.50
CA GLY A 133 3.22 -6.82 -1.74
C GLY A 133 3.37 -8.34 -1.61
N ALA A 134 4.31 -8.80 -0.78
CA ALA A 134 4.63 -10.21 -0.62
C ALA A 134 3.43 -11.06 -0.14
N LEU A 135 2.42 -10.43 0.48
CA LEU A 135 1.17 -11.08 0.87
C LEU A 135 0.42 -11.70 -0.32
N THR A 136 0.62 -11.18 -1.53
CA THR A 136 -0.13 -11.61 -2.72
C THR A 136 0.74 -12.03 -3.91
N HIS A 137 1.94 -11.46 -4.09
CA HIS A 137 2.80 -11.87 -5.22
C HIS A 137 3.78 -13.02 -4.89
N SER A 138 4.00 -13.31 -3.61
CA SER A 138 4.89 -14.40 -3.18
C SER A 138 4.40 -15.15 -1.93
N PRO A 139 3.08 -15.46 -1.78
CA PRO A 139 2.62 -16.28 -0.67
C PRO A 139 3.09 -17.73 -0.85
N GLN A 140 3.38 -18.40 0.26
CA GLN A 140 3.48 -19.85 0.28
C GLN A 140 2.09 -20.44 0.41
N ALA A 141 1.75 -21.42 -0.44
CA ALA A 141 0.48 -22.12 -0.33
C ALA A 141 0.44 -22.93 0.97
N LEU A 142 -0.72 -22.99 1.61
CA LEU A 142 -0.97 -23.91 2.72
C LEU A 142 -0.99 -25.34 2.17
N ASP A 143 -0.31 -26.25 2.86
CA ASP A 143 -0.35 -27.67 2.51
C ASP A 143 -1.70 -28.27 2.90
N ILE A 144 -2.47 -28.75 1.91
CA ILE A 144 -3.82 -29.27 2.08
C ILE A 144 -3.95 -30.54 1.23
N SER A 145 -4.38 -31.63 1.84
CA SER A 145 -4.66 -32.91 1.17
C SER A 145 -6.11 -33.35 1.35
N LEU A 146 -6.60 -34.19 0.44
CA LEU A 146 -7.89 -34.86 0.51
C LEU A 146 -7.65 -36.37 0.62
N GLU A 147 -8.04 -36.99 1.75
CA GLU A 147 -8.00 -38.43 1.93
C GLU A 147 -9.38 -39.05 1.68
N LEU A 148 -9.42 -40.12 0.88
CA LEU A 148 -10.64 -40.88 0.63
C LEU A 148 -10.60 -42.19 1.43
N TYR A 149 -11.63 -42.43 2.25
CA TYR A 149 -11.79 -43.70 2.94
C TYR A 149 -12.68 -44.64 2.11
N PRO A 150 -12.25 -45.89 1.83
CA PRO A 150 -13.08 -46.87 1.15
C PRO A 150 -14.35 -47.15 1.98
N GLN A 151 -15.52 -47.17 1.33
CA GLN A 151 -16.72 -47.73 1.95
C GLN A 151 -16.58 -49.26 1.99
N GLY A 152 -16.49 -49.85 3.18
CA GLY A 152 -16.54 -51.31 3.35
C GLY A 152 -15.51 -51.96 4.29
N ALA A 153 -14.67 -51.23 5.04
CA ALA A 153 -13.87 -51.81 6.12
C ALA A 153 -14.70 -51.93 7.42
N GLY A 154 -15.73 -52.79 7.38
CA GLY A 154 -16.65 -53.02 8.47
C GLY A 154 -17.58 -54.19 8.15
N SER A 155 -17.04 -55.39 8.24
CA SER A 155 -17.76 -56.65 8.48
C SER A 155 -17.04 -57.40 9.58
#